data_AF-A0A0A0BUL8-F1
#
_entry.id   AF-A0A0A0BUL8-F1
#
_cell.length_a   1.000
_cell.length_b   1.000
_cell.length_c   1.000
_cell.angle_alpha   90.00
_cell.angle_beta   90.00
_cell.angle_gamma   90.00
#
_symmetry.space_group_name_H-M   'P 1'
#
loop_
_entity.id
_entity.type
_entity.pdbx_description
1 polymer ?
#
loop_
_entity_poly.entity_id
_entity_poly.type
_entity_poly.pdbx_seq_one_letter_code
_entity_poly.pdbx_strand_id
1 'polypeptide(L)'
;MPTTTTSSSPAPRRVVVVGGVAGGMSAAARARRLDESASIVVLEQSEYVSFANCGLPYHLSGEIERRDSLLLHTPESLRAALALDVRTGSRVTSIDRERRTVSVQTADGAYELEYDALLLAPGAVAVRPPVDGLDLPAVHSLRTIPDLDGLLARVGSLPAGARAVVVGAGFIGLEAVEALAVRGLQVELVELADHVLPPLDAELAPLLAEELGAHGVGLHLGVSATSVTPATGQGTDEGSVVVTLSDGTRLPADVVVVNVGVRPASDLARDAGLELGARGAIRVDADQRTSDPHVWAVGDAVEVVQAVTGDVGPVPLAGPANRQGRRAADSMLGRRTTQQAAVLGTAIVRVFDLTAAVTGASQASLERAGIPHEVVRIHPAHHAGYYPGAEQVHLVASFAPDGRLLGAQGVGRAGVDKRIDVLATALRAGMTADDLAELELAYAPPFGSAKDPVNMLGFVAQNVLEGTMPQWHAADLDEVQATALVLDVRSRGEWARGHLDGALNIPHTELRDRVDEVRTAAAGRPVAVHCASGVRSYIATRVLLAAGLDARNLSGGWLTLTAARPELLDPTPEPVDA
;
A
#
# COMPACT_ATOMS: atom_id res chain seq x y z
N MET A 1 62.32 -19.34 -27.03
CA MET A 1 61.76 -18.94 -25.71
C MET A 1 60.55 -18.05 -25.98
N PRO A 2 59.32 -18.47 -25.66
CA PRO A 2 58.20 -17.57 -25.71
C PRO A 2 58.21 -16.72 -24.43
N THR A 3 58.29 -15.41 -24.61
CA THR A 3 58.12 -14.41 -23.56
C THR A 3 56.72 -14.52 -22.97
N THR A 4 56.65 -14.95 -21.72
CA THR A 4 55.47 -14.88 -20.86
C THR A 4 55.10 -13.42 -20.63
N THR A 5 54.08 -12.93 -21.35
CA THR A 5 53.35 -11.74 -20.94
C THR A 5 52.59 -12.06 -19.66
N THR A 6 53.11 -11.57 -18.54
CA THR A 6 52.38 -11.49 -17.28
C THR A 6 51.18 -10.58 -17.48
N SER A 7 50.00 -11.18 -17.66
CA SER A 7 48.72 -10.50 -17.49
C SER A 7 48.62 -10.08 -16.03
N SER A 8 48.92 -8.81 -15.72
CA SER A 8 48.58 -8.23 -14.42
C SER A 8 47.07 -8.34 -14.24
N SER A 9 46.59 -9.09 -13.25
CA SER A 9 45.18 -9.01 -12.89
C SER A 9 44.86 -7.55 -12.55
N PRO A 10 43.74 -6.98 -13.04
CA PRO A 10 43.34 -5.64 -12.63
C PRO A 10 43.29 -5.58 -11.10
N ALA A 11 43.65 -4.42 -10.52
CA ALA A 11 43.56 -4.22 -9.08
C ALA A 11 42.11 -4.50 -8.61
N PRO A 12 41.93 -5.09 -7.41
CA PRO A 12 40.61 -5.42 -6.89
C PRO A 12 39.77 -4.16 -6.78
N ARG A 13 38.56 -4.18 -7.34
CA ARG A 13 37.67 -3.01 -7.37
C ARG A 13 37.18 -2.70 -5.97
N ARG A 14 37.28 -1.43 -5.55
CA ARG A 14 36.81 -0.93 -4.25
C ARG A 14 35.37 -0.44 -4.38
N VAL A 15 34.47 -1.17 -3.75
CA VAL A 15 33.04 -0.86 -3.69
C VAL A 15 32.72 -0.36 -2.28
N VAL A 16 32.21 0.87 -2.18
CA VAL A 16 31.71 1.43 -0.93
C VAL A 16 30.20 1.55 -1.01
N VAL A 17 29.49 1.05 -0.01
CA VAL A 17 28.03 1.08 0.09
C VAL A 17 27.63 1.89 1.32
N VAL A 18 26.76 2.90 1.13
CA VAL A 18 26.23 3.75 2.20
C VAL A 18 24.80 3.34 2.51
N GLY A 19 24.58 2.77 3.70
CA GLY A 19 23.31 2.18 4.15
C GLY A 19 23.33 0.65 4.09
N GLY A 20 23.15 0.01 5.24
CA GLY A 20 23.34 -1.44 5.42
C GLY A 20 22.06 -2.29 5.48
N VAL A 21 20.94 -1.79 4.95
CA VAL A 21 19.63 -2.46 5.01
C VAL A 21 19.21 -2.97 3.62
N ALA A 22 17.96 -2.76 3.17
CA ALA A 22 17.40 -3.44 2.00
C ALA A 22 18.21 -3.26 0.70
N GLY A 23 18.34 -2.03 0.20
CA GLY A 23 19.04 -1.76 -1.06
C GLY A 23 20.53 -2.03 -0.99
N GLY A 24 21.21 -1.50 0.04
CA GLY A 24 22.65 -1.60 0.19
C GLY A 24 23.14 -3.02 0.46
N MET A 25 22.49 -3.77 1.37
CA MET A 25 22.91 -5.15 1.63
C MET A 25 22.61 -6.09 0.46
N SER A 26 21.49 -5.89 -0.24
CA SER A 26 21.19 -6.63 -1.47
C SER A 26 22.30 -6.44 -2.53
N ALA A 27 22.78 -5.20 -2.68
CA ALA A 27 23.87 -4.89 -3.58
C ALA A 27 25.20 -5.50 -3.11
N ALA A 28 25.59 -5.30 -1.85
CA ALA A 28 26.86 -5.81 -1.30
C ALA A 28 26.96 -7.34 -1.43
N ALA A 29 25.89 -8.04 -1.03
CA ALA A 29 25.83 -9.50 -1.14
C ALA A 29 25.89 -9.98 -2.59
N ARG A 30 25.25 -9.27 -3.53
CA ARG A 30 25.34 -9.58 -4.96
C ARG A 30 26.73 -9.30 -5.52
N ALA A 31 27.36 -8.18 -5.14
CA ALA A 31 28.69 -7.80 -5.60
C ALA A 31 29.73 -8.85 -5.23
N ARG A 32 29.71 -9.35 -3.98
CA ARG A 32 30.58 -10.47 -3.55
C ARG A 32 30.42 -11.69 -4.44
N ARG A 33 29.18 -12.13 -4.68
CA ARG A 33 28.90 -13.31 -5.53
C ARG A 33 29.35 -13.15 -6.99
N LEU A 34 29.62 -11.93 -7.44
CA LEU A 34 30.07 -11.63 -8.80
C LEU A 34 31.59 -11.50 -8.93
N ASP A 35 32.26 -11.09 -7.87
CA ASP A 35 33.70 -10.84 -7.85
C ASP A 35 34.28 -11.06 -6.45
N GLU A 36 34.97 -12.19 -6.28
CA GLU A 36 35.63 -12.54 -5.02
C GLU A 36 36.88 -11.68 -4.73
N SER A 37 37.42 -10.99 -5.73
CA SER A 37 38.55 -10.10 -5.52
C SER A 37 38.14 -8.73 -5.02
N ALA A 38 36.88 -8.33 -5.22
CA ALA A 38 36.40 -6.99 -4.85
C ALA A 38 36.54 -6.72 -3.35
N SER A 39 36.99 -5.52 -3.01
CA SER A 39 36.94 -4.98 -1.65
C SER A 39 35.59 -4.29 -1.48
N ILE A 40 34.74 -4.81 -0.59
CA ILE A 40 33.37 -4.32 -0.40
C ILE A 40 33.22 -3.85 1.04
N VAL A 41 33.08 -2.53 1.21
CA VAL A 41 32.86 -1.87 2.49
C VAL A 41 31.41 -1.39 2.56
N VAL A 42 30.69 -1.75 3.62
CA VAL A 42 29.34 -1.28 3.90
C VAL A 42 29.37 -0.38 5.13
N LEU A 43 28.95 0.87 4.98
CA LEU A 43 28.90 1.88 6.03
C LEU A 43 27.45 2.06 6.47
N GLU A 44 27.18 1.80 7.74
CA GLU A 44 25.88 1.96 8.36
C GLU A 44 25.98 2.92 9.54
N GLN A 45 25.14 3.97 9.56
CA GLN A 45 25.20 4.99 10.61
C GLN A 45 24.68 4.47 11.96
N SER A 46 23.76 3.51 11.94
CA SER A 46 23.18 2.89 13.13
C SER A 46 24.00 1.69 13.60
N GLU A 47 23.57 1.06 14.69
CA GLU A 47 24.17 -0.15 15.23
C GLU A 47 23.77 -1.43 14.46
N TYR A 48 22.73 -1.36 13.63
CA TYR A 48 22.09 -2.54 13.05
C TYR A 48 22.13 -2.54 11.53
N VAL A 49 22.42 -3.70 10.95
CA VAL A 49 22.34 -3.95 9.50
C VAL A 49 21.32 -5.04 9.22
N SER A 50 20.77 -5.04 8.00
CA SER A 50 19.83 -6.09 7.55
C SER A 50 18.69 -6.40 8.52
N PHE A 51 18.22 -5.40 9.27
CA PHE A 51 17.10 -5.60 10.17
C PHE A 51 15.77 -5.52 9.42
N ALA A 52 14.77 -6.26 9.92
CA ALA A 52 13.44 -6.33 9.32
C ALA A 52 12.58 -5.12 9.71
N ASN A 53 12.70 -3.99 8.99
CA ASN A 53 11.86 -2.80 9.23
C ASN A 53 10.36 -3.13 9.23
N CYS A 54 9.91 -4.01 8.34
CA CYS A 54 8.51 -4.43 8.24
C CYS A 54 8.07 -5.29 9.44
N GLY A 55 9.02 -5.83 10.23
CA GLY A 55 8.73 -6.61 11.43
C GLY A 55 8.51 -5.77 12.69
N LEU A 56 8.83 -4.46 12.67
CA LEU A 56 8.81 -3.62 13.87
C LEU A 56 7.40 -3.54 14.50
N PRO A 57 6.31 -3.29 13.75
CA PRO A 57 4.97 -3.25 14.35
C PRO A 57 4.53 -4.60 14.92
N TYR A 58 4.95 -5.71 14.31
CA TYR A 58 4.61 -7.06 14.78
C TYR A 58 5.42 -7.48 16.02
N HIS A 59 6.60 -6.91 16.25
CA HIS A 59 7.28 -7.03 17.54
C HIS A 59 6.63 -6.11 18.59
N LEU A 60 6.19 -4.92 18.19
CA LEU A 60 5.42 -4.00 19.04
C LEU A 60 4.11 -4.64 19.52
N SER A 61 3.40 -5.40 18.68
CA SER A 61 2.20 -6.14 19.09
C SER A 61 2.54 -7.30 20.03
N GLY A 62 3.72 -7.91 19.86
CA GLY A 62 4.16 -9.11 20.57
C GLY A 62 4.00 -10.40 19.75
N GLU A 63 3.49 -10.33 18.52
CA GLU A 63 3.37 -11.47 17.61
C GLU A 63 4.74 -12.03 17.20
N ILE A 64 5.69 -11.14 16.90
CA ILE A 64 7.10 -11.51 16.85
C ILE A 64 7.64 -11.42 18.28
N GLU A 65 7.72 -12.54 18.99
CA GLU A 65 8.07 -12.52 20.42
C GLU A 65 9.52 -12.08 20.69
N ARG A 66 10.46 -12.51 19.84
CA ARG A 66 11.91 -12.30 20.05
C ARG A 66 12.42 -11.15 19.21
N ARG A 67 12.97 -10.12 19.88
CA ARG A 67 13.63 -8.97 19.24
C ARG A 67 14.72 -9.39 18.25
N ASP A 68 15.51 -10.40 18.60
CA ASP A 68 16.61 -10.90 17.75
C ASP A 68 16.12 -11.49 16.41
N SER A 69 14.84 -11.90 16.31
CA SER A 69 14.26 -12.32 15.02
C SER A 69 14.19 -11.17 14.00
N LEU A 70 14.25 -9.91 14.47
CA LEU A 70 14.32 -8.73 13.60
C LEU A 70 15.72 -8.50 13.04
N LEU A 71 16.76 -9.09 13.64
CA LEU A 71 18.17 -8.90 13.25
C LEU A 71 18.61 -10.08 12.37
N LEU A 72 18.37 -9.97 11.06
CA LEU A 72 18.59 -11.09 10.13
C LEU A 72 20.07 -11.45 9.97
N HIS A 73 20.96 -10.46 10.10
CA HIS A 73 22.40 -10.63 9.97
C HIS A 73 23.18 -9.71 10.91
N THR A 74 24.44 -10.04 11.14
CA THR A 74 25.41 -9.24 11.89
C THR A 74 26.64 -8.96 11.02
N PRO A 75 27.47 -7.95 11.35
CA PRO A 75 28.75 -7.74 10.67
C PRO A 75 29.62 -9.01 10.60
N GLU A 76 29.65 -9.80 11.66
CA GLU A 76 30.43 -11.05 11.75
C GLU A 76 29.86 -12.13 10.82
N SER A 77 28.55 -12.34 10.82
CA SER A 77 27.94 -13.35 9.96
C SER A 77 28.06 -12.98 8.48
N LEU A 78 27.96 -11.70 8.13
CA LEU A 78 28.18 -11.18 6.78
C LEU A 78 29.65 -11.28 6.34
N ARG A 79 30.60 -10.99 7.25
CA ARG A 79 32.03 -11.20 6.98
C ARG A 79 32.33 -12.68 6.74
N ALA A 80 31.81 -13.58 7.58
CA ALA A 80 32.04 -15.02 7.46
C ALA A 80 31.44 -15.61 6.18
N ALA A 81 30.21 -15.21 5.81
CA ALA A 81 29.51 -15.77 4.66
C ALA A 81 29.89 -15.12 3.32
N LEU A 82 30.25 -13.83 3.33
CA LEU A 82 30.34 -13.00 2.12
C LEU A 82 31.58 -12.08 2.11
N ALA A 83 32.54 -12.25 3.03
CA ALA A 83 33.76 -11.44 3.10
C ALA A 83 33.48 -9.92 2.95
N LEU A 84 32.39 -9.44 3.56
CA LEU A 84 32.02 -8.03 3.59
C LEU A 84 32.69 -7.35 4.78
N ASP A 85 33.22 -6.14 4.56
CA ASP A 85 33.65 -5.26 5.64
C ASP A 85 32.50 -4.33 6.03
N VAL A 86 31.69 -4.77 6.99
CA VAL A 86 30.53 -4.01 7.47
C VAL A 86 30.93 -3.20 8.70
N ARG A 87 30.70 -1.89 8.64
CA ARG A 87 31.04 -0.93 9.70
C ARG A 87 29.78 -0.19 10.14
N THR A 88 29.25 -0.58 11.30
CA THR A 88 28.16 0.10 11.99
C THR A 88 28.67 1.32 12.74
N GLY A 89 27.78 2.19 13.22
CA GLY A 89 28.16 3.46 13.88
C GLY A 89 28.99 4.39 13.00
N SER A 90 28.92 4.20 11.68
CA SER A 90 29.76 4.86 10.67
C SER A 90 28.88 5.72 9.77
N ARG A 91 28.81 7.03 10.06
CA ARG A 91 28.01 7.99 9.31
C ARG A 91 28.84 8.63 8.20
N VAL A 92 28.42 8.46 6.95
CA VAL A 92 29.00 9.23 5.84
C VAL A 92 28.50 10.68 5.90
N THR A 93 29.42 11.64 5.92
CA THR A 93 29.10 13.07 6.08
C THR A 93 29.35 13.89 4.82
N SER A 94 30.20 13.43 3.90
CA SER A 94 30.43 14.09 2.61
C SER A 94 30.97 13.11 1.57
N ILE A 95 30.79 13.46 0.29
CA ILE A 95 31.36 12.75 -0.86
C ILE A 95 32.21 13.76 -1.64
N ASP A 96 33.49 13.44 -1.84
CA ASP A 96 34.35 14.13 -2.79
C ASP A 96 34.39 13.30 -4.08
N ARG A 97 33.75 13.81 -5.13
CA ARG A 97 33.60 13.11 -6.42
C ARG A 97 34.86 13.17 -7.27
N GLU A 98 35.67 14.21 -7.10
CA GLU A 98 36.92 14.38 -7.87
C GLU A 98 38.01 13.45 -7.33
N ARG A 99 38.18 13.42 -6.00
CA ARG A 99 39.10 12.52 -5.31
C ARG A 99 38.56 11.09 -5.17
N ARG A 100 37.26 10.89 -5.42
CA ARG A 100 36.52 9.62 -5.22
C ARG A 100 36.69 9.09 -3.81
N THR A 101 36.43 9.96 -2.84
CA THR A 101 36.46 9.63 -1.42
C THR A 101 35.13 9.93 -0.74
N VAL A 102 34.86 9.22 0.34
CA VAL A 102 33.79 9.56 1.29
C VAL A 102 34.40 9.87 2.65
N SER A 103 33.89 10.90 3.31
CA SER A 103 34.24 11.20 4.71
C SER A 103 33.28 10.48 5.64
N VAL A 104 33.82 9.78 6.62
CA VAL A 104 33.08 8.96 7.58
C VAL A 104 33.33 9.46 8.99
N GLN A 105 32.26 9.74 9.72
CA GLN A 105 32.28 10.08 11.14
C GLN A 105 31.88 8.86 11.97
N THR A 106 32.65 8.57 13.01
CA THR A 106 32.37 7.54 14.03
C THR A 106 32.48 8.15 15.44
N ALA A 107 32.19 7.36 16.48
CA ALA A 107 32.47 7.77 17.85
C ALA A 107 33.97 7.99 18.13
N ASP A 108 34.85 7.27 17.42
CA ASP A 108 36.31 7.31 17.62
C ASP A 108 37.02 8.39 16.77
N GLY A 109 36.28 9.10 15.92
CA GLY A 109 36.81 10.16 15.06
C GLY A 109 36.34 10.08 13.61
N ALA A 110 36.96 10.89 12.76
CA ALA A 110 36.67 10.98 11.33
C ALA A 110 37.79 10.36 10.48
N TYR A 111 37.43 9.73 9.37
CA TYR A 111 38.37 9.18 8.38
C TYR A 111 37.81 9.26 6.96
N GLU A 112 38.68 9.11 5.96
CA GLU A 112 38.29 9.03 4.54
C GLU A 112 38.41 7.60 4.00
N LEU A 113 37.55 7.25 3.04
CA LEU A 113 37.65 6.03 2.24
C LEU A 113 37.60 6.34 0.75
N GLU A 114 38.56 5.81 0.01
CA GLU A 114 38.55 5.83 -1.45
C GLU A 114 37.62 4.76 -2.04
N TYR A 115 36.98 5.07 -3.16
CA TYR A 115 36.12 4.14 -3.89
C TYR A 115 36.41 4.15 -5.40
N ASP A 116 36.20 2.99 -6.03
CA ASP A 116 36.12 2.90 -7.50
C ASP A 116 34.64 2.85 -7.96
N ALA A 117 33.74 2.42 -7.07
CA ALA A 117 32.29 2.50 -7.20
C ALA A 117 31.65 2.80 -5.83
N LEU A 118 30.78 3.81 -5.78
CA LEU A 118 30.02 4.20 -4.60
C LEU A 118 28.53 3.89 -4.82
N LEU A 119 27.88 3.25 -3.84
CA LEU A 119 26.43 3.04 -3.84
C LEU A 119 25.79 3.80 -2.67
N LEU A 120 24.81 4.65 -2.99
CA LEU A 120 23.97 5.35 -2.04
C LEU A 120 22.66 4.59 -1.83
N ALA A 121 22.47 4.00 -0.66
CA ALA A 121 21.22 3.41 -0.21
C ALA A 121 20.76 4.00 1.14
N PRO A 122 20.72 5.34 1.32
CA PRO A 122 20.40 5.97 2.61
C PRO A 122 18.92 5.84 3.01
N GLY A 123 18.07 5.35 2.10
CA GLY A 123 16.64 5.18 2.32
C GLY A 123 15.90 6.50 2.35
N ALA A 124 14.99 6.63 3.30
CA ALA A 124 14.18 7.83 3.50
C ALA A 124 14.34 8.33 4.94
N VAL A 125 13.72 9.46 5.26
CA VAL A 125 13.56 9.96 6.63
C VAL A 125 12.09 10.23 6.90
N ALA A 126 11.64 10.03 8.14
CA ALA A 126 10.27 10.31 8.52
C ALA A 126 9.94 11.79 8.26
N VAL A 127 8.76 12.07 7.71
CA VAL A 127 8.29 13.44 7.57
C VAL A 127 7.90 13.93 8.97
N ARG A 128 8.45 15.07 9.38
CA ARG A 128 8.04 15.77 10.59
C ARG A 128 6.98 16.79 10.21
N PRO A 129 5.69 16.58 10.55
CA PRO A 129 4.66 17.55 10.23
C PRO A 129 4.89 18.84 11.04
N PRO A 130 4.39 20.00 10.56
CA PRO A 130 4.55 21.29 11.24
C PRO A 130 3.61 21.39 12.46
N VAL A 131 3.83 20.54 13.45
CA VAL A 131 3.04 20.42 14.68
C VAL A 131 3.95 20.76 15.86
N ASP A 132 3.49 21.66 16.73
CA ASP A 132 4.21 22.03 17.93
C ASP A 132 4.17 20.91 18.97
N GLY A 133 5.27 20.70 19.70
CA GLY A 133 5.35 19.71 20.78
C GLY A 133 5.66 18.27 20.36
N LEU A 134 6.07 18.04 19.11
CA LEU A 134 6.52 16.71 18.66
C LEU A 134 7.80 16.19 19.33
N ASP A 135 8.53 17.04 20.07
CA ASP A 135 9.73 16.64 20.82
C ASP A 135 9.42 16.20 22.26
N LEU A 136 8.13 16.15 22.64
CA LEU A 136 7.71 15.70 23.96
C LEU A 136 8.00 14.21 24.14
N PRO A 137 8.38 13.74 25.35
CA PRO A 137 8.76 12.34 25.59
C PRO A 137 7.70 11.28 25.26
N ALA A 138 6.43 11.67 25.21
CA ALA A 138 5.32 10.78 24.85
C ALA A 138 5.14 10.60 23.33
N VAL A 139 5.87 11.38 22.51
CA VAL A 139 5.77 11.36 21.04
C VAL A 139 6.87 10.46 20.48
N HIS A 140 6.46 9.48 19.69
CA HIS A 140 7.32 8.50 19.07
C HIS A 140 7.08 8.45 17.55
N SER A 141 8.04 7.85 16.85
CA SER A 141 7.86 7.35 15.49
C SER A 141 8.12 5.85 15.48
N LEU A 142 7.87 5.17 14.36
CA LEU A 142 8.19 3.75 14.21
C LEU A 142 8.87 3.51 12.87
N ARG A 143 10.21 3.50 12.87
CA ARG A 143 11.02 3.31 11.65
C ARG A 143 12.27 2.47 11.89
N THR A 144 12.92 2.66 13.01
CA THR A 144 14.19 2.00 13.34
C THR A 144 14.07 1.14 14.60
N ILE A 145 15.09 0.31 14.86
CA ILE A 145 15.16 -0.48 16.09
C ILE A 145 15.15 0.42 17.35
N PRO A 146 15.93 1.52 17.44
CA PRO A 146 15.83 2.46 18.55
C PRO A 146 14.43 3.08 18.73
N ASP A 147 13.74 3.42 17.64
CA ASP A 147 12.37 3.93 17.72
C ASP A 147 11.43 2.90 18.36
N LEU A 148 11.53 1.65 17.92
CA LEU A 148 10.78 0.52 18.47
C LEU A 148 11.10 0.28 19.94
N ASP A 149 12.38 0.26 20.32
CA ASP A 149 12.80 0.03 21.70
C ASP A 149 12.27 1.15 22.62
N GLY A 150 12.32 2.41 22.18
CA GLY A 150 11.75 3.55 22.90
C GLY A 150 10.23 3.47 23.05
N LEU A 151 9.53 3.09 21.98
CA LEU A 151 8.08 2.92 22.00
C LEU A 151 7.65 1.73 22.88
N LEU A 152 8.37 0.61 22.84
CA LEU A 152 8.16 -0.54 23.72
C LEU A 152 8.37 -0.19 25.18
N ALA A 153 9.41 0.58 25.50
CA ALA A 153 9.67 1.05 26.85
C ALA A 153 8.53 1.93 27.37
N ARG A 154 8.01 2.84 26.53
CA ARG A 154 6.85 3.66 26.88
C ARG A 154 5.61 2.79 27.09
N VAL A 155 5.22 1.99 26.09
CA VAL A 155 4.02 1.15 26.14
C VAL A 155 4.06 0.17 27.30
N GLY A 156 5.21 -0.47 27.56
CA GLY A 156 5.37 -1.42 28.68
C GLY A 156 5.30 -0.79 30.07
N SER A 157 5.45 0.54 30.19
CA SER A 157 5.27 1.29 31.43
C SER A 157 3.82 1.71 31.69
N LEU A 158 2.95 1.60 30.69
CA LEU A 158 1.57 2.04 30.75
C LEU A 158 0.64 0.90 31.21
N PRO A 159 -0.43 1.20 31.98
CA PRO A 159 -1.45 0.22 32.31
C PRO A 159 -2.31 -0.12 31.08
N ALA A 160 -3.02 -1.25 31.15
CA ALA A 160 -4.07 -1.56 30.19
C ALA A 160 -5.15 -0.45 30.20
N GLY A 161 -5.67 -0.11 29.03
CA GLY A 161 -6.61 1.00 28.83
C GLY A 161 -5.97 2.38 28.73
N ALA A 162 -4.63 2.49 28.80
CA ALA A 162 -3.93 3.74 28.48
C ALA A 162 -4.23 4.20 27.05
N ARG A 163 -4.17 5.50 26.80
CA ARG A 163 -4.63 6.12 25.56
C ARG A 163 -3.47 6.30 24.60
N ALA A 164 -3.67 5.91 23.35
CA ALA A 164 -2.76 6.13 22.25
C ALA A 164 -3.41 7.00 21.18
N VAL A 165 -2.66 7.95 20.63
CA VAL A 165 -3.03 8.64 19.40
C VAL A 165 -2.05 8.25 18.31
N VAL A 166 -2.54 7.73 17.18
CA VAL A 166 -1.74 7.49 15.97
C VAL A 166 -2.07 8.57 14.95
N VAL A 167 -1.04 9.26 14.45
CA VAL A 167 -1.19 10.31 13.43
C VAL A 167 -0.68 9.80 12.09
N GLY A 168 -1.60 9.64 11.14
CA GLY A 168 -1.39 9.06 9.81
C GLY A 168 -1.94 7.63 9.72
N ALA A 169 -2.85 7.39 8.77
CA ALA A 169 -3.51 6.12 8.49
C ALA A 169 -2.97 5.44 7.22
N GLY A 170 -1.69 5.65 6.90
CA GLY A 170 -0.99 4.85 5.89
C GLY A 170 -0.66 3.44 6.41
N PHE A 171 0.01 2.63 5.58
CA PHE A 171 0.39 1.24 5.91
C PHE A 171 0.98 1.09 7.34
N ILE A 172 2.04 1.85 7.66
CA ILE A 172 2.71 1.76 8.97
C ILE A 172 1.80 2.27 10.11
N GLY A 173 0.98 3.28 9.83
CA GLY A 173 0.04 3.83 10.82
C GLY A 173 -1.00 2.80 11.24
N LEU A 174 -1.58 2.08 10.28
CA LEU A 174 -2.55 1.00 10.54
C LEU A 174 -1.90 -0.18 11.28
N GLU A 175 -0.67 -0.55 10.92
CA GLU A 175 0.08 -1.59 11.65
C GLU A 175 0.37 -1.15 13.12
N ALA A 176 0.66 0.13 13.34
CA ALA A 176 0.86 0.67 14.69
C ALA A 176 -0.45 0.71 15.50
N VAL A 177 -1.58 1.09 14.87
CA VAL A 177 -2.91 1.04 15.50
C VAL A 177 -3.21 -0.37 15.99
N GLU A 178 -3.07 -1.36 15.12
CA GLU A 178 -3.33 -2.75 15.47
C GLU A 178 -2.40 -3.22 16.60
N ALA A 179 -1.10 -2.92 16.51
CA ALA A 179 -0.13 -3.31 17.51
C ALA A 179 -0.43 -2.73 18.91
N LEU A 180 -0.84 -1.46 18.98
CA LEU A 180 -1.19 -0.80 20.24
C LEU A 180 -2.52 -1.30 20.80
N ALA A 181 -3.52 -1.54 19.94
CA ALA A 181 -4.80 -2.10 20.34
C ALA A 181 -4.65 -3.52 20.91
N VAL A 182 -3.83 -4.38 20.28
CA VAL A 182 -3.50 -5.73 20.78
C VAL A 182 -2.79 -5.68 22.14
N ARG A 183 -2.01 -4.62 22.40
CA ARG A 183 -1.39 -4.36 23.71
C ARG A 183 -2.37 -3.83 24.76
N GLY A 184 -3.65 -3.67 24.41
CA GLY A 184 -4.73 -3.26 25.31
C GLY A 184 -4.84 -1.75 25.50
N LEU A 185 -4.27 -0.94 24.61
CA LEU A 185 -4.43 0.51 24.65
C LEU A 185 -5.73 0.92 23.94
N GLN A 186 -6.32 2.04 24.38
CA GLN A 186 -7.40 2.71 23.67
C GLN A 186 -6.79 3.58 22.57
N VAL A 187 -7.09 3.29 21.31
CA VAL A 187 -6.41 3.93 20.18
C VAL A 187 -7.35 4.88 19.45
N GLU A 188 -6.89 6.12 19.26
CA GLU A 188 -7.49 7.11 18.38
C GLU A 188 -6.59 7.29 17.15
N LEU A 189 -7.15 7.16 15.95
CA LEU A 189 -6.43 7.33 14.68
C LEU A 189 -6.83 8.65 14.03
N VAL A 190 -5.83 9.48 13.70
CA VAL A 190 -6.01 10.79 13.07
C VAL A 190 -5.43 10.75 11.66
N GLU A 191 -6.22 11.11 10.65
CA GLU A 191 -5.82 11.16 9.25
C GLU A 191 -6.37 12.42 8.55
N LEU A 192 -5.52 13.04 7.74
CA LEU A 192 -5.86 14.25 6.98
C LEU A 192 -6.75 13.91 5.78
N ALA A 193 -6.54 12.77 5.14
CA ALA A 193 -7.43 12.27 4.10
C ALA A 193 -8.83 11.97 4.69
N ASP A 194 -9.83 11.97 3.81
CA ASP A 194 -11.22 11.65 4.11
C ASP A 194 -11.44 10.16 4.46
N HIS A 195 -10.45 9.30 4.19
CA HIS A 195 -10.51 7.89 4.53
C HIS A 195 -9.14 7.31 4.95
N VAL A 196 -9.19 6.17 5.66
CA VAL A 196 -7.99 5.40 6.02
C VAL A 196 -7.34 4.76 4.79
N LEU A 197 -6.05 4.48 4.87
CA LEU A 197 -5.23 3.95 3.78
C LEU A 197 -5.38 4.76 2.48
N PRO A 198 -4.87 6.01 2.41
CA PRO A 198 -5.06 6.89 1.25
C PRO A 198 -4.71 6.31 -0.15
N PRO A 199 -3.79 5.33 -0.31
CA PRO A 199 -3.59 4.67 -1.60
C PRO A 199 -4.74 3.80 -2.10
N LEU A 200 -5.68 3.42 -1.22
CA LEU A 200 -6.87 2.64 -1.53
C LEU A 200 -7.94 3.54 -2.15
N ASP A 201 -8.75 3.01 -3.07
CA ASP A 201 -9.91 3.71 -3.61
C ASP A 201 -10.95 3.86 -2.51
N ALA A 202 -11.55 5.05 -2.43
CA ALA A 202 -12.46 5.44 -1.35
C ALA A 202 -13.61 4.46 -1.12
N GLU A 203 -14.08 3.77 -2.16
CA GLU A 203 -15.15 2.78 -2.04
C GLU A 203 -14.81 1.51 -1.24
N LEU A 204 -13.52 1.18 -1.09
CA LEU A 204 -13.06 0.06 -0.30
C LEU A 204 -12.72 0.45 1.14
N ALA A 205 -12.49 1.75 1.40
CA ALA A 205 -12.07 2.24 2.71
C ALA A 205 -13.11 2.06 3.84
N PRO A 206 -14.44 2.16 3.59
CA PRO A 206 -15.47 1.88 4.60
C PRO A 206 -15.32 0.49 5.24
N LEU A 207 -14.87 -0.51 4.49
CA LEU A 207 -14.64 -1.87 5.01
C LEU A 207 -13.55 -1.85 6.10
N LEU A 208 -12.49 -1.04 5.90
CA LEU A 208 -11.43 -0.88 6.88
C LEU A 208 -11.89 -0.02 8.07
N ALA A 209 -12.69 1.01 7.82
CA ALA A 209 -13.24 1.85 8.89
C ALA A 209 -14.15 1.05 9.83
N GLU A 210 -15.01 0.18 9.27
CA GLU A 210 -15.87 -0.73 10.04
C GLU A 210 -15.04 -1.69 10.89
N GLU A 211 -14.01 -2.30 10.30
CA GLU A 211 -13.10 -3.21 11.03
C GLU A 211 -12.38 -2.50 12.18
N LEU A 212 -11.82 -1.32 11.92
CA LEU A 212 -11.17 -0.51 12.96
C LEU A 212 -12.15 -0.17 14.09
N GLY A 213 -13.37 0.25 13.75
CA GLY A 213 -14.42 0.55 14.73
C GLY A 213 -14.87 -0.68 15.53
N ALA A 214 -14.98 -1.85 14.89
CA ALA A 214 -15.31 -3.12 15.55
C ALA A 214 -14.26 -3.53 16.60
N HIS A 215 -13.01 -3.11 16.39
CA HIS A 215 -11.90 -3.26 17.33
C HIS A 215 -11.74 -2.09 18.31
N GLY A 216 -12.71 -1.17 18.37
CA GLY A 216 -12.75 -0.08 19.34
C GLY A 216 -11.79 1.07 19.03
N VAL A 217 -11.29 1.19 17.81
CA VAL A 217 -10.44 2.30 17.37
C VAL A 217 -11.33 3.49 17.02
N GLY A 218 -11.08 4.65 17.64
CA GLY A 218 -11.73 5.90 17.28
C GLY A 218 -11.07 6.52 16.03
N LEU A 219 -11.88 6.99 15.08
CA LEU A 219 -11.41 7.51 13.80
C LEU A 219 -11.69 9.01 13.68
N HIS A 220 -10.66 9.78 13.36
CA HIS A 220 -10.69 11.21 13.10
C HIS A 220 -10.15 11.47 11.70
N LEU A 221 -11.04 11.43 10.71
CA LEU A 221 -10.73 11.55 9.28
C LEU A 221 -11.00 12.98 8.79
N GLY A 222 -10.31 13.41 7.73
CA GLY A 222 -10.43 14.76 7.18
C GLY A 222 -9.85 15.86 8.09
N VAL A 223 -9.07 15.49 9.11
CA VAL A 223 -8.55 16.41 10.13
C VAL A 223 -7.07 16.15 10.42
N SER A 224 -6.35 17.20 10.79
CA SER A 224 -4.92 17.11 11.13
C SER A 224 -4.68 17.40 12.60
N ALA A 225 -3.67 16.75 13.20
CA ALA A 225 -3.09 17.22 14.45
C ALA A 225 -2.43 18.59 14.25
N THR A 226 -2.70 19.55 15.13
CA THR A 226 -2.18 20.93 15.06
C THR A 226 -1.20 21.24 16.18
N SER A 227 -1.36 20.63 17.36
CA SER A 227 -0.40 20.73 18.46
C SER A 227 -0.44 19.52 19.38
N VAL A 228 0.68 19.27 20.06
CA VAL A 228 0.80 18.33 21.18
C VAL A 228 1.30 19.11 22.39
N THR A 229 0.53 19.10 23.48
CA THR A 229 0.89 19.85 24.70
C THR A 229 0.89 18.94 25.91
N PRO A 230 1.74 19.16 26.93
CA PRO A 230 1.66 18.42 28.19
C PRO A 230 0.24 18.51 28.78
N ALA A 231 -0.28 17.40 29.28
CA ALA A 231 -1.54 17.41 29.98
C ALA A 231 -1.39 18.16 31.31
N THR A 232 -2.32 19.07 31.61
CA THR A 232 -2.34 19.84 32.86
C THR A 232 -3.68 19.65 33.56
N GLY A 233 -3.68 19.21 34.82
CA GLY A 233 -4.91 19.08 35.62
C GLY A 233 -4.80 18.01 36.71
N GLN A 234 -5.75 18.01 37.66
CA GLN A 234 -5.86 16.95 38.67
C GLN A 234 -6.23 15.62 38.01
N GLY A 235 -5.50 14.54 38.33
CA GLY A 235 -5.74 13.20 37.76
C GLY A 235 -5.09 12.95 36.39
N THR A 236 -4.11 13.77 36.00
CA THR A 236 -3.27 13.51 34.81
C THR A 236 -2.00 12.80 35.24
N ASP A 237 -1.67 11.68 34.59
CA ASP A 237 -0.44 10.95 34.85
C ASP A 237 0.78 11.75 34.37
N GLU A 238 1.90 11.60 35.07
CA GLU A 238 3.14 12.30 34.73
C GLU A 238 3.61 11.86 33.33
N GLY A 239 3.73 12.83 32.42
CA GLY A 239 4.13 12.59 31.03
C GLY A 239 2.99 12.33 30.04
N SER A 240 1.72 12.40 30.46
CA SER A 240 0.59 12.44 29.50
C SER A 240 0.55 13.76 28.71
N VAL A 241 -0.02 13.71 27.52
CA VAL A 241 -0.17 14.85 26.59
C VAL A 241 -1.62 15.00 26.13
N VAL A 242 -1.91 16.11 25.46
CA VAL A 242 -3.15 16.35 24.73
C VAL A 242 -2.81 16.73 23.30
N VAL A 243 -3.36 15.99 22.35
CA VAL A 243 -3.28 16.28 20.91
C VAL A 243 -4.49 17.14 20.53
N THR A 244 -4.25 18.30 19.95
CA THR A 244 -5.32 19.17 19.44
C THR A 244 -5.45 18.97 17.94
N LEU A 245 -6.68 18.76 17.46
CA LEU A 245 -6.99 18.58 16.04
C LEU A 245 -7.43 19.89 15.40
N SER A 246 -7.46 19.93 14.07
CA SER A 246 -7.81 21.11 13.27
C SER A 246 -9.27 21.55 13.41
N ASP A 247 -10.15 20.66 13.83
CA ASP A 247 -11.56 20.92 14.12
C ASP A 247 -11.81 21.38 15.58
N GLY A 248 -10.74 21.48 16.39
CA GLY A 248 -10.80 21.84 17.80
C GLY A 248 -10.97 20.66 18.76
N THR A 249 -11.12 19.43 18.25
CA THR A 249 -11.15 18.21 19.07
C THR A 249 -9.84 18.06 19.86
N ARG A 250 -9.94 17.62 21.11
CA ARG A 250 -8.81 17.46 22.03
C ARG A 250 -8.75 16.01 22.49
N LEU A 251 -7.67 15.31 22.13
CA LEU A 251 -7.45 13.91 22.43
C LEU A 251 -6.37 13.76 23.50
N PRO A 252 -6.73 13.39 24.74
CA PRO A 252 -5.75 13.02 25.74
C PRO A 252 -5.01 11.74 25.33
N ALA A 253 -3.68 11.73 25.46
CA ALA A 253 -2.86 10.61 25.06
C ALA A 253 -1.73 10.37 26.07
N ASP A 254 -1.42 9.10 26.30
CA ASP A 254 -0.29 8.67 27.11
C ASP A 254 0.88 8.25 26.20
N VAL A 255 0.60 7.95 24.94
CA VAL A 255 1.58 7.76 23.87
C VAL A 255 1.03 8.31 22.55
N VAL A 256 1.88 8.98 21.77
CA VAL A 256 1.55 9.48 20.43
C VAL A 256 2.52 8.86 19.44
N VAL A 257 2.02 8.31 18.34
CA VAL A 257 2.83 7.70 17.28
C VAL A 257 2.60 8.46 15.98
N VAL A 258 3.65 9.07 15.43
CA VAL A 258 3.57 9.94 14.25
C VAL A 258 4.14 9.24 13.02
N ASN A 259 3.26 8.90 12.08
CA ASN A 259 3.56 8.11 10.88
C ASN A 259 2.95 8.74 9.61
N VAL A 260 3.20 10.03 9.41
CA VAL A 260 2.66 10.84 8.28
C VAL A 260 3.48 10.73 6.98
N GLY A 261 4.12 9.58 6.76
CA GLY A 261 4.93 9.31 5.56
C GLY A 261 6.42 9.65 5.69
N VAL A 262 7.12 9.54 4.57
CA VAL A 262 8.59 9.64 4.50
C VAL A 262 9.01 10.49 3.30
N ARG A 263 10.19 11.13 3.40
CA ARG A 263 10.83 11.83 2.28
C ARG A 263 12.19 11.18 1.95
N PRO A 264 12.66 11.23 0.69
CA PRO A 264 13.97 10.70 0.32
C PRO A 264 15.10 11.27 1.19
N ALA A 265 16.03 10.41 1.62
CA ALA A 265 17.23 10.82 2.35
C ALA A 265 18.33 11.25 1.34
N SER A 266 18.14 12.40 0.70
CA SER A 266 18.98 12.85 -0.42
C SER A 266 20.00 13.94 -0.07
N ASP A 267 20.15 14.29 1.21
CA ASP A 267 21.01 15.41 1.64
C ASP A 267 22.47 15.19 1.21
N LEU A 268 23.02 13.99 1.43
CA LEU A 268 24.38 13.64 1.00
C LEU A 268 24.57 13.75 -0.52
N ALA A 269 23.56 13.38 -1.31
CA ALA A 269 23.62 13.47 -2.77
C ALA A 269 23.52 14.91 -3.25
N ARG A 270 22.67 15.73 -2.60
CA ARG A 270 22.52 17.16 -2.87
C ARG A 270 23.84 17.90 -2.62
N ASP A 271 24.44 17.66 -1.47
CA ASP A 271 25.67 18.33 -1.05
C ASP A 271 26.87 17.93 -1.93
N ALA A 272 26.83 16.71 -2.49
CA ALA A 272 27.79 16.22 -3.49
C ALA A 272 27.49 16.71 -4.94
N GLY A 273 26.46 17.52 -5.14
CA GLY A 273 26.07 18.04 -6.46
C GLY A 273 25.59 16.97 -7.44
N LEU A 274 24.97 15.89 -6.94
CA LEU A 274 24.28 14.91 -7.78
C LEU A 274 22.88 15.42 -8.16
N GLU A 275 22.43 15.07 -9.35
CA GLU A 275 21.09 15.45 -9.82
C GLU A 275 19.99 14.85 -8.93
N LEU A 276 19.05 15.71 -8.54
CA LEU A 276 17.83 15.33 -7.84
C LEU A 276 16.60 15.62 -8.71
N GLY A 277 15.58 14.78 -8.60
CA GLY A 277 14.27 15.02 -9.19
C GLY A 277 13.48 16.12 -8.48
N ALA A 278 12.36 16.53 -9.07
CA ALA A 278 11.52 17.62 -8.55
C ALA A 278 10.99 17.37 -7.13
N ARG A 279 10.86 16.10 -6.71
CA ARG A 279 10.43 15.67 -5.37
C ARG A 279 11.59 15.41 -4.40
N GLY A 280 12.80 15.85 -4.75
CA GLY A 280 13.99 15.74 -3.91
C GLY A 280 14.58 14.32 -3.82
N ALA A 281 14.14 13.37 -4.65
CA ALA A 281 14.74 12.05 -4.75
C ALA A 281 15.98 12.08 -5.66
N ILE A 282 16.94 11.18 -5.45
CA ILE A 282 18.13 11.05 -6.28
C ILE A 282 17.73 10.55 -7.68
N ARG A 283 18.15 11.26 -8.72
CA ARG A 283 17.91 10.88 -10.10
C ARG A 283 18.86 9.75 -10.51
N VAL A 284 18.31 8.70 -11.11
CA VAL A 284 19.09 7.55 -11.59
C VAL A 284 18.65 7.09 -12.98
N ASP A 285 19.58 6.47 -13.72
CA ASP A 285 19.28 5.76 -14.95
C ASP A 285 18.74 4.33 -14.70
N ALA A 286 18.43 3.61 -15.78
CA ALA A 286 17.95 2.22 -15.71
C ALA A 286 18.95 1.23 -15.09
N ASP A 287 20.22 1.61 -14.91
CA ASP A 287 21.29 0.83 -14.28
C ASP A 287 21.55 1.28 -12.84
N GLN A 288 20.74 2.20 -12.32
CA GLN A 288 20.86 2.83 -11.00
C GLN A 288 22.04 3.80 -10.89
N ARG A 289 22.66 4.22 -12.00
CA ARG A 289 23.72 5.24 -11.99
C ARG A 289 23.10 6.61 -11.79
N THR A 290 23.76 7.43 -10.98
CA THR A 290 23.43 8.84 -10.81
C THR A 290 24.00 9.69 -11.96
N SER A 291 23.96 11.01 -11.84
CA SER A 291 24.66 11.93 -12.76
C SER A 291 26.20 11.79 -12.72
N ASP A 292 26.75 11.05 -11.74
CA ASP A 292 28.16 10.65 -11.71
C ASP A 292 28.30 9.16 -12.11
N PRO A 293 29.16 8.82 -13.10
CA PRO A 293 29.31 7.45 -13.57
C PRO A 293 29.97 6.50 -12.55
N HIS A 294 30.52 7.02 -11.46
CA HIS A 294 31.12 6.25 -10.37
C HIS A 294 30.22 6.16 -9.13
N VAL A 295 29.02 6.75 -9.18
CA VAL A 295 28.06 6.75 -8.07
C VAL A 295 26.71 6.19 -8.53
N TRP A 296 26.22 5.21 -7.78
CA TRP A 296 24.91 4.59 -7.93
C TRP A 296 24.02 4.98 -6.76
N ALA A 297 22.69 4.91 -6.95
CA ALA A 297 21.74 5.08 -5.85
C ALA A 297 20.55 4.12 -5.98
N VAL A 298 20.00 3.67 -4.85
CA VAL A 298 18.87 2.70 -4.81
C VAL A 298 17.94 2.93 -3.62
N GLY A 299 16.78 2.29 -3.66
CA GLY A 299 15.80 2.26 -2.57
C GLY A 299 14.98 3.54 -2.48
N ASP A 300 14.44 3.80 -1.30
CA ASP A 300 13.51 4.92 -1.05
C ASP A 300 14.11 6.31 -1.32
N ALA A 301 15.44 6.38 -1.51
CA ALA A 301 16.16 7.61 -1.82
C ALA A 301 16.04 8.03 -3.29
N VAL A 302 15.67 7.12 -4.22
CA VAL A 302 15.69 7.39 -5.66
C VAL A 302 14.30 7.62 -6.25
N GLU A 303 14.25 8.34 -7.37
CA GLU A 303 13.04 8.38 -8.18
C GLU A 303 12.88 7.11 -9.02
N VAL A 304 11.63 6.69 -9.18
CA VAL A 304 11.24 5.60 -10.08
C VAL A 304 10.12 6.08 -10.99
N VAL A 305 10.00 5.45 -12.15
CA VAL A 305 8.86 5.64 -13.05
C VAL A 305 7.74 4.69 -12.63
N GLN A 306 6.57 5.24 -12.31
CA GLN A 306 5.37 4.45 -12.06
C GLN A 306 4.87 3.83 -13.37
N ALA A 307 4.53 2.54 -13.35
CA ALA A 307 4.30 1.76 -14.56
C ALA A 307 3.10 2.19 -15.40
N VAL A 308 2.09 2.82 -14.79
CA VAL A 308 0.80 3.11 -15.42
C VAL A 308 0.66 4.58 -15.75
N THR A 309 0.90 5.46 -14.77
CA THR A 309 0.78 6.92 -14.92
C THR A 309 2.00 7.55 -15.58
N GLY A 310 3.16 6.88 -15.56
CA GLY A 310 4.43 7.45 -15.95
C GLY A 310 4.97 8.50 -14.98
N ASP A 311 4.29 8.75 -13.86
CA ASP A 311 4.74 9.70 -12.83
C ASP A 311 6.11 9.29 -12.27
N VAL A 312 6.97 10.29 -12.02
CA VAL A 312 8.38 10.08 -11.65
C VAL A 312 8.66 10.58 -10.24
N GLY A 313 8.98 9.67 -9.32
CA GLY A 313 9.31 10.01 -7.95
C GLY A 313 9.46 8.81 -7.02
N PRO A 314 9.58 9.03 -5.70
CA PRO A 314 9.90 7.96 -4.78
C PRO A 314 8.70 7.02 -4.56
N VAL A 315 8.98 5.71 -4.53
CA VAL A 315 8.04 4.67 -4.11
C VAL A 315 8.72 3.84 -3.02
N PRO A 316 8.51 4.18 -1.73
CA PRO A 316 9.28 3.62 -0.62
C PRO A 316 8.78 2.22 -0.25
N LEU A 317 9.24 1.21 -1.00
CA LEU A 317 8.87 -0.19 -0.81
C LEU A 317 10.11 -1.09 -0.84
N ALA A 318 10.13 -2.08 0.06
CA ALA A 318 11.27 -2.99 0.22
C ALA A 318 11.54 -3.85 -1.02
N GLY A 319 10.49 -4.28 -1.73
CA GLY A 319 10.61 -5.09 -2.95
C GLY A 319 11.40 -4.38 -4.06
N PRO A 320 11.00 -3.17 -4.49
CA PRO A 320 11.79 -2.31 -5.37
C PRO A 320 13.23 -2.10 -4.86
N ALA A 321 13.43 -1.71 -3.59
CA ALA A 321 14.76 -1.45 -3.04
C ALA A 321 15.72 -2.65 -3.18
N ASN A 322 15.26 -3.86 -2.85
CA ASN A 322 16.06 -5.07 -2.97
C ASN A 322 16.44 -5.37 -4.44
N ARG A 323 15.48 -5.25 -5.38
CA ARG A 323 15.71 -5.49 -6.81
C ARG A 323 16.65 -4.45 -7.43
N GLN A 324 16.53 -3.19 -7.01
CA GLN A 324 17.41 -2.10 -7.41
C GLN A 324 18.84 -2.32 -6.89
N GLY A 325 19.01 -2.68 -5.61
CA GLY A 325 20.33 -3.02 -5.04
C GLY A 325 21.03 -4.13 -5.83
N ARG A 326 20.30 -5.21 -6.11
CA ARG A 326 20.80 -6.32 -6.92
C ARG A 326 21.26 -5.85 -8.32
N ARG A 327 20.54 -4.93 -8.94
CA ARG A 327 20.84 -4.36 -10.27
C ARG A 327 22.04 -3.42 -10.23
N ALA A 328 22.12 -2.56 -9.22
CA ALA A 328 23.25 -1.65 -9.04
C ALA A 328 24.57 -2.44 -8.92
N ALA A 329 24.57 -3.58 -8.20
CA ALA A 329 25.74 -4.46 -8.12
C ALA A 329 26.15 -5.05 -9.48
N ASP A 330 25.20 -5.49 -10.31
CA ASP A 330 25.50 -5.96 -11.67
C ASP A 330 26.13 -4.82 -12.50
N SER A 331 25.57 -3.60 -12.44
CA SER A 331 26.09 -2.42 -13.15
C SER A 331 27.48 -1.99 -12.65
N MET A 332 27.68 -1.89 -11.34
CA MET A 332 28.95 -1.51 -10.71
C MET A 332 30.09 -2.43 -11.16
N LEU A 333 29.81 -3.70 -11.42
CA LEU A 333 30.83 -4.69 -11.84
C LEU A 333 30.86 -4.91 -13.36
N GLY A 334 30.28 -4.00 -14.15
CA GLY A 334 30.32 -4.05 -15.61
C GLY A 334 29.58 -5.24 -16.23
N ARG A 335 28.64 -5.84 -15.50
CA ARG A 335 27.78 -6.90 -16.01
C ARG A 335 26.59 -6.28 -16.73
N ARG A 336 26.09 -6.99 -17.75
CA ARG A 336 24.88 -6.58 -18.47
C ARG A 336 23.68 -6.60 -17.53
N THR A 337 23.02 -5.46 -17.41
CA THR A 337 21.72 -5.29 -16.78
C THR A 337 20.63 -5.50 -17.84
N THR A 338 19.49 -6.07 -17.44
CA THR A 338 18.27 -6.05 -18.27
C THR A 338 17.61 -4.68 -18.17
N GLN A 339 16.64 -4.31 -19.02
CA GLN A 339 15.90 -3.06 -18.82
C GLN A 339 15.23 -3.04 -17.44
N GLN A 340 15.33 -1.91 -16.72
CA GLN A 340 14.63 -1.76 -15.44
C GLN A 340 13.13 -1.79 -15.68
N ALA A 341 12.46 -2.63 -14.91
CA ALA A 341 11.02 -2.62 -14.80
C ALA A 341 10.52 -1.30 -14.21
N ALA A 342 9.48 -0.72 -14.82
CA ALA A 342 8.70 0.29 -14.12
C ALA A 342 8.10 -0.27 -12.82
N VAL A 343 7.88 0.60 -11.85
CA VAL A 343 7.40 0.21 -10.51
C VAL A 343 5.88 0.22 -10.50
N LEU A 344 5.28 -0.90 -10.06
CA LEU A 344 3.83 -1.05 -10.03
C LEU A 344 3.19 -0.45 -8.77
N GLY A 345 3.97 -0.21 -7.71
CA GLY A 345 3.42 0.21 -6.43
C GLY A 345 2.64 -0.88 -5.69
N THR A 346 2.90 -2.17 -5.97
CA THR A 346 2.23 -3.27 -5.25
C THR A 346 2.53 -3.23 -3.76
N ALA A 347 1.49 -3.13 -2.94
CA ALA A 347 1.58 -3.05 -1.49
C ALA A 347 0.39 -3.77 -0.82
N ILE A 348 0.57 -4.19 0.43
CA ILE A 348 -0.40 -4.97 1.22
C ILE A 348 -0.22 -4.65 2.71
N VAL A 349 -1.31 -4.63 3.46
CA VAL A 349 -1.33 -4.45 4.92
C VAL A 349 -2.45 -5.27 5.55
N ARG A 350 -2.17 -5.77 6.76
CA ARG A 350 -3.18 -6.34 7.65
C ARG A 350 -3.81 -5.22 8.48
N VAL A 351 -5.13 -5.23 8.56
CA VAL A 351 -5.92 -4.36 9.42
C VAL A 351 -6.82 -5.27 10.23
N PHE A 352 -6.34 -5.67 11.41
CA PHE A 352 -6.95 -6.71 12.24
C PHE A 352 -7.21 -8.00 11.44
N ASP A 353 -8.45 -8.40 11.23
CA ASP A 353 -8.77 -9.61 10.48
C ASP A 353 -8.84 -9.39 8.97
N LEU A 354 -8.80 -8.13 8.51
CA LEU A 354 -8.82 -7.79 7.10
C LEU A 354 -7.40 -7.69 6.52
N THR A 355 -7.32 -8.05 5.25
CA THR A 355 -6.17 -7.73 4.39
C THR A 355 -6.60 -6.68 3.38
N ALA A 356 -5.84 -5.61 3.23
CA ALA A 356 -5.99 -4.61 2.17
C ALA A 356 -4.74 -4.60 1.28
N ALA A 357 -4.93 -4.59 -0.03
CA ALA A 357 -3.82 -4.61 -0.97
C ALA A 357 -4.12 -3.87 -2.27
N VAL A 358 -3.06 -3.34 -2.89
CA VAL A 358 -3.13 -2.50 -4.09
C VAL A 358 -2.03 -2.87 -5.08
N THR A 359 -2.25 -2.66 -6.37
CA THR A 359 -1.23 -2.70 -7.43
C THR A 359 -1.64 -1.81 -8.61
N GLY A 360 -0.68 -1.19 -9.29
CA GLY A 360 -0.95 -0.27 -10.39
C GLY A 360 -1.48 1.08 -9.91
N ALA A 361 -2.31 1.72 -10.73
CA ALA A 361 -2.88 3.03 -10.43
C ALA A 361 -4.25 2.91 -9.74
N SER A 362 -4.49 3.75 -8.73
CA SER A 362 -5.82 4.01 -8.18
C SER A 362 -6.69 4.82 -9.15
N GLN A 363 -8.01 4.82 -8.97
CA GLN A 363 -8.94 5.62 -9.78
C GLN A 363 -8.54 7.11 -9.75
N ALA A 364 -8.33 7.65 -8.54
CA ALA A 364 -7.88 9.04 -8.36
C ALA A 364 -6.53 9.35 -9.05
N SER A 365 -5.64 8.36 -9.17
CA SER A 365 -4.36 8.54 -9.88
C SER A 365 -4.53 8.54 -11.40
N LEU A 366 -5.44 7.71 -11.92
CA LEU A 366 -5.79 7.68 -13.34
C LEU A 366 -6.48 8.98 -13.77
N GLU A 367 -7.44 9.46 -12.97
CA GLU A 367 -8.13 10.74 -13.20
C GLU A 367 -7.14 11.91 -13.22
N ARG A 368 -6.27 12.01 -12.21
CA ARG A 368 -5.25 13.08 -12.13
C ARG A 368 -4.29 13.04 -13.32
N ALA A 369 -3.99 11.86 -13.84
CA ALA A 369 -3.14 11.67 -15.01
C ALA A 369 -3.90 11.86 -16.35
N GLY A 370 -5.22 12.04 -16.32
CA GLY A 370 -6.04 12.13 -17.53
C GLY A 370 -6.07 10.84 -18.35
N ILE A 371 -5.94 9.68 -17.70
CA ILE A 371 -5.95 8.37 -18.37
C ILE A 371 -7.38 7.85 -18.43
N PRO A 372 -7.97 7.67 -19.63
CA PRO A 372 -9.29 7.09 -19.78
C PRO A 372 -9.31 5.65 -19.26
N HIS A 373 -10.35 5.29 -18.52
CA HIS A 373 -10.46 3.97 -17.91
C HIS A 373 -11.91 3.63 -17.59
N GLU A 374 -12.18 2.33 -17.50
CA GLU A 374 -13.41 1.71 -17.00
C GLU A 374 -13.12 0.98 -15.70
N VAL A 375 -14.03 1.07 -14.72
CA VAL A 375 -13.85 0.49 -13.39
C VAL A 375 -14.81 -0.66 -13.14
N VAL A 376 -14.25 -1.82 -12.84
CA VAL A 376 -14.97 -3.06 -12.55
C VAL A 376 -14.90 -3.39 -11.07
N ARG A 377 -16.05 -3.77 -10.50
CA ARG A 377 -16.22 -4.10 -9.08
C ARG A 377 -16.86 -5.46 -8.92
N ILE A 378 -16.23 -6.34 -8.14
CA ILE A 378 -16.78 -7.67 -7.85
C ILE A 378 -16.60 -8.04 -6.37
N HIS A 379 -17.52 -8.86 -5.85
CA HIS A 379 -17.48 -9.35 -4.47
C HIS A 379 -17.59 -10.88 -4.35
N PRO A 380 -16.69 -11.65 -5.00
CA PRO A 380 -16.73 -13.11 -4.96
C PRO A 380 -16.24 -13.67 -3.61
N ALA A 381 -16.53 -14.94 -3.36
CA ALA A 381 -15.85 -15.68 -2.31
C ALA A 381 -14.40 -16.01 -2.72
N HIS A 382 -13.49 -16.06 -1.75
CA HIS A 382 -12.08 -16.37 -2.00
C HIS A 382 -11.85 -17.84 -2.41
N HIS A 383 -12.78 -18.74 -2.09
CA HIS A 383 -12.84 -20.11 -2.62
C HIS A 383 -14.29 -20.59 -2.79
N ALA A 384 -14.47 -21.85 -3.18
CA ALA A 384 -15.79 -22.42 -3.44
C ALA A 384 -16.73 -22.29 -2.23
N GLY A 385 -17.92 -21.71 -2.43
CA GLY A 385 -18.84 -21.36 -1.35
C GLY A 385 -19.48 -22.56 -0.62
N TYR A 386 -19.44 -23.76 -1.19
CA TYR A 386 -19.88 -24.98 -0.50
C TYR A 386 -18.81 -25.56 0.45
N TYR A 387 -17.56 -25.08 0.36
CA TYR A 387 -16.48 -25.51 1.23
C TYR A 387 -16.46 -24.62 2.49
N PRO A 388 -16.23 -25.16 3.71
CA PRO A 388 -16.24 -24.38 4.94
C PRO A 388 -15.23 -23.23 4.94
N GLY A 389 -15.59 -22.11 5.58
CA GLY A 389 -14.70 -20.96 5.77
C GLY A 389 -14.62 -19.99 4.59
N ALA A 390 -15.54 -20.08 3.61
CA ALA A 390 -15.55 -19.20 2.44
C ALA A 390 -15.82 -17.73 2.81
N GLU A 391 -14.77 -16.93 2.89
CA GLU A 391 -14.83 -15.48 3.07
C GLU A 391 -14.99 -14.71 1.76
N GLN A 392 -15.64 -13.54 1.83
CA GLN A 392 -15.78 -12.61 0.70
C GLN A 392 -14.48 -11.82 0.45
N VAL A 393 -14.21 -11.56 -0.83
CA VAL A 393 -13.16 -10.65 -1.30
C VAL A 393 -13.82 -9.54 -2.09
N HIS A 394 -13.52 -8.29 -1.76
CA HIS A 394 -13.97 -7.11 -2.48
C HIS A 394 -12.84 -6.68 -3.41
N LEU A 395 -13.06 -6.74 -4.72
CA LEU A 395 -12.05 -6.37 -5.72
C LEU A 395 -12.54 -5.23 -6.58
N VAL A 396 -11.67 -4.25 -6.78
CA VAL A 396 -11.84 -3.14 -7.72
C VAL A 396 -10.68 -3.19 -8.71
N ALA A 397 -10.97 -3.11 -10.00
CA ALA A 397 -9.94 -3.07 -11.04
C ALA A 397 -10.30 -2.05 -12.12
N SER A 398 -9.28 -1.34 -12.61
CA SER A 398 -9.41 -0.36 -13.69
C SER A 398 -8.80 -0.90 -14.97
N PHE A 399 -9.51 -0.72 -16.10
CA PHE A 399 -9.08 -1.16 -17.42
C PHE A 399 -9.08 0.02 -18.39
N ALA A 400 -8.10 0.06 -19.30
CA ALA A 400 -8.11 1.02 -20.40
C ALA A 400 -9.23 0.66 -21.42
N PRO A 401 -9.63 1.58 -22.30
CA PRO A 401 -10.60 1.29 -23.36
C PRO A 401 -10.20 0.15 -24.30
N ASP A 402 -8.89 -0.12 -24.43
CA ASP A 402 -8.34 -1.25 -25.18
C ASP A 402 -8.29 -2.56 -24.37
N GLY A 403 -8.84 -2.57 -23.15
CA GLY A 403 -8.92 -3.71 -22.26
C GLY A 403 -7.69 -3.94 -21.39
N ARG A 404 -6.59 -3.18 -21.52
CA ARG A 404 -5.40 -3.37 -20.67
C ARG A 404 -5.68 -3.08 -19.20
N LEU A 405 -5.17 -3.93 -18.30
CA LEU A 405 -5.26 -3.71 -16.85
C LEU A 405 -4.38 -2.51 -16.42
N LEU A 406 -4.98 -1.55 -15.73
CA LEU A 406 -4.32 -0.32 -15.25
C LEU A 406 -4.08 -0.31 -13.74
N GLY A 407 -4.87 -1.05 -12.98
CA GLY A 407 -4.71 -1.14 -11.54
C GLY A 407 -5.74 -2.06 -10.93
N ALA A 408 -5.42 -2.60 -9.77
CA ALA A 408 -6.33 -3.43 -9.00
C ALA A 408 -6.10 -3.28 -7.51
N GLN A 409 -7.18 -3.42 -6.75
CA GLN A 409 -7.19 -3.30 -5.31
C GLN A 409 -8.13 -4.34 -4.72
N GLY A 410 -7.84 -4.75 -3.48
CA GLY A 410 -8.61 -5.78 -2.81
C GLY A 410 -8.66 -5.60 -1.30
N VAL A 411 -9.83 -5.88 -0.73
CA VAL A 411 -10.06 -5.97 0.73
C VAL A 411 -10.81 -7.26 1.04
N GLY A 412 -10.44 -7.94 2.12
CA GLY A 412 -11.14 -9.14 2.59
C GLY A 412 -10.37 -9.92 3.66
N ARG A 413 -11.03 -10.86 4.33
CA ARG A 413 -10.43 -11.68 5.41
C ARG A 413 -9.48 -12.77 4.90
N ALA A 414 -9.63 -13.20 3.65
CA ALA A 414 -8.82 -14.27 3.07
C ALA A 414 -8.60 -14.12 1.56
N GLY A 415 -7.42 -14.54 1.10
CA GLY A 415 -7.10 -14.72 -0.33
C GLY A 415 -6.99 -13.43 -1.15
N VAL A 416 -6.84 -12.27 -0.51
CA VAL A 416 -6.59 -10.97 -1.15
C VAL A 416 -5.18 -10.92 -1.75
N ASP A 417 -4.18 -11.34 -0.98
CA ASP A 417 -2.77 -11.47 -1.35
C ASP A 417 -2.61 -12.19 -2.70
N LYS A 418 -3.20 -13.39 -2.84
CA LYS A 418 -3.14 -14.21 -4.05
C LYS A 418 -3.69 -13.47 -5.27
N ARG A 419 -4.79 -12.72 -5.11
CA ARG A 419 -5.45 -12.01 -6.22
C ARG A 419 -4.60 -10.84 -6.67
N ILE A 420 -4.06 -10.07 -5.73
CA ILE A 420 -3.21 -8.93 -6.04
C ILE A 420 -1.87 -9.37 -6.65
N ASP A 421 -1.29 -10.49 -6.23
CA ASP A 421 -0.07 -11.04 -6.85
C ASP A 421 -0.31 -11.48 -8.31
N VAL A 422 -1.43 -12.14 -8.60
CA VAL A 422 -1.81 -12.51 -9.97
C VAL A 422 -2.05 -11.26 -10.81
N LEU A 423 -2.79 -10.28 -10.29
CA LEU A 423 -3.11 -9.03 -11.00
C LEU A 423 -1.86 -8.15 -11.21
N ALA A 424 -0.94 -8.10 -10.25
CA ALA A 424 0.35 -7.41 -10.40
C ALA A 424 1.21 -8.09 -11.49
N THR A 425 1.18 -9.42 -11.56
CA THR A 425 1.86 -10.18 -12.61
C THR A 425 1.24 -9.89 -13.98
N ALA A 426 -0.09 -9.90 -14.07
CA ALA A 426 -0.82 -9.61 -15.29
C ALA A 426 -0.59 -8.17 -15.80
N LEU A 427 -0.68 -7.19 -14.89
CA LEU A 427 -0.39 -5.78 -15.17
C LEU A 427 1.04 -5.63 -15.70
N ARG A 428 2.00 -6.33 -15.09
CA ARG A 428 3.39 -6.30 -15.55
C ARG A 428 3.60 -6.92 -16.93
N ALA A 429 2.83 -7.95 -17.26
CA ALA A 429 2.86 -8.60 -18.56
C ALA A 429 2.09 -7.80 -19.63
N GLY A 430 1.37 -6.73 -19.25
CA GLY A 430 0.54 -5.94 -20.16
C GLY A 430 -0.74 -6.64 -20.57
N MET A 431 -1.23 -7.57 -19.74
CA MET A 431 -2.42 -8.38 -20.01
C MET A 431 -3.69 -7.53 -20.04
N THR A 432 -4.64 -7.97 -20.87
CA THR A 432 -5.98 -7.37 -21.01
C THR A 432 -7.05 -8.11 -20.20
N ALA A 433 -8.27 -7.58 -20.18
CA ALA A 433 -9.45 -8.24 -19.67
C ALA A 433 -9.65 -9.65 -20.29
N ASP A 434 -9.35 -9.80 -21.59
CA ASP A 434 -9.45 -11.09 -22.30
C ASP A 434 -8.43 -12.09 -21.78
N ASP A 435 -7.20 -11.64 -21.57
CA ASP A 435 -6.15 -12.50 -21.03
C ASP A 435 -6.47 -12.94 -19.59
N LEU A 436 -7.07 -12.05 -18.77
CA LEU A 436 -7.51 -12.39 -17.41
C LEU A 436 -8.64 -13.44 -17.42
N ALA A 437 -9.57 -13.34 -18.36
CA ALA A 437 -10.68 -14.29 -18.51
C ALA A 437 -10.17 -15.72 -18.75
N GLU A 438 -9.07 -15.87 -19.49
CA GLU A 438 -8.50 -17.15 -19.92
C GLU A 438 -7.40 -17.70 -18.99
N LEU A 439 -7.05 -17.00 -17.91
CA LEU A 439 -6.03 -17.47 -16.95
C LEU A 439 -6.40 -18.83 -16.33
N GLU A 440 -5.58 -19.86 -16.57
CA GLU A 440 -5.68 -21.16 -15.91
C GLU A 440 -5.01 -21.11 -14.53
N LEU A 441 -5.81 -20.87 -13.49
CA LEU A 441 -5.35 -20.80 -12.10
C LEU A 441 -5.61 -22.11 -11.35
N ALA A 442 -4.77 -22.40 -10.35
CA ALA A 442 -4.87 -23.62 -9.56
C ALA A 442 -6.21 -23.68 -8.80
N TYR A 443 -6.97 -24.76 -8.99
CA TYR A 443 -8.27 -24.97 -8.37
C TYR A 443 -8.37 -26.31 -7.64
N ALA A 444 -8.71 -26.22 -6.36
CA ALA A 444 -9.46 -27.20 -5.60
C ALA A 444 -10.34 -26.44 -4.59
N PRO A 445 -11.42 -27.06 -4.06
CA PRO A 445 -12.40 -26.36 -3.22
C PRO A 445 -11.85 -25.53 -2.04
N PRO A 446 -10.77 -25.96 -1.32
CA PRO A 446 -10.21 -25.18 -0.22
C PRO A 446 -9.45 -23.91 -0.64
N PHE A 447 -9.07 -23.78 -1.92
CA PHE A 447 -8.11 -22.77 -2.36
C PHE A 447 -8.67 -21.79 -3.39
N GLY A 448 -9.75 -22.15 -4.08
CA GLY A 448 -10.31 -21.33 -5.14
C GLY A 448 -11.67 -21.84 -5.61
N SER A 449 -12.08 -21.31 -6.75
CA SER A 449 -13.32 -21.67 -7.46
C SER A 449 -12.98 -22.05 -8.89
N ALA A 450 -13.85 -22.80 -9.57
CA ALA A 450 -13.63 -23.19 -10.96
C ALA A 450 -13.43 -21.98 -11.91
N LYS A 451 -13.99 -20.82 -11.52
CA LYS A 451 -13.66 -19.51 -12.05
C LYS A 451 -13.14 -18.69 -10.89
N ASP A 452 -11.85 -18.37 -10.88
CA ASP A 452 -11.27 -17.55 -9.82
C ASP A 452 -11.85 -16.13 -9.89
N PRO A 453 -11.93 -15.39 -8.76
CA PRO A 453 -12.09 -13.94 -8.75
C PRO A 453 -11.34 -13.18 -9.85
N VAL A 454 -10.12 -13.57 -10.22
CA VAL A 454 -9.39 -12.95 -11.35
C VAL A 454 -10.07 -13.20 -12.70
N ASN A 455 -10.52 -14.43 -12.99
CA ASN A 455 -11.29 -14.71 -14.20
C ASN A 455 -12.61 -13.93 -14.22
N MET A 456 -13.25 -13.81 -13.05
CA MET A 456 -14.49 -13.04 -12.91
C MET A 456 -14.29 -11.55 -13.20
N LEU A 457 -13.16 -10.95 -12.82
CA LEU A 457 -12.80 -9.59 -13.23
C LEU A 457 -12.71 -9.49 -14.75
N GLY A 458 -12.01 -10.43 -15.40
CA GLY A 458 -11.89 -10.51 -16.85
C GLY A 458 -13.25 -10.57 -17.55
N PHE A 459 -14.13 -11.50 -17.14
CA PHE A 459 -15.47 -11.63 -17.71
C PHE A 459 -16.32 -10.38 -17.55
N VAL A 460 -16.29 -9.73 -16.37
CA VAL A 460 -17.07 -8.51 -16.16
C VAL A 460 -16.51 -7.35 -16.99
N ALA A 461 -15.18 -7.20 -17.04
CA ALA A 461 -14.53 -6.18 -17.87
C ALA A 461 -14.84 -6.34 -19.36
N GLN A 462 -14.79 -7.58 -19.90
CA GLN A 462 -15.21 -7.88 -21.27
C GLN A 462 -16.64 -7.40 -21.54
N ASN A 463 -17.59 -7.79 -20.67
CA ASN A 463 -18.99 -7.43 -20.88
C ASN A 463 -19.24 -5.92 -20.79
N VAL A 464 -18.52 -5.21 -19.92
CA VAL A 464 -18.61 -3.75 -19.79
C VAL A 464 -18.03 -3.06 -21.03
N LEU A 465 -16.82 -3.43 -21.45
CA LEU A 465 -16.14 -2.83 -22.60
C LEU A 465 -16.85 -3.10 -23.93
N GLU A 466 -17.49 -4.27 -24.08
CA GLU A 466 -18.32 -4.60 -25.25
C GLU A 466 -19.72 -3.98 -25.20
N GLY A 467 -20.12 -3.38 -24.07
CA GLY A 467 -21.45 -2.81 -23.87
C GLY A 467 -22.57 -3.85 -23.68
N THR A 468 -22.24 -5.12 -23.44
CA THR A 468 -23.22 -6.19 -23.18
C THR A 468 -23.74 -6.18 -21.74
N MET A 469 -23.01 -5.50 -20.84
CA MET A 469 -23.38 -5.20 -19.46
C MET A 469 -23.37 -3.69 -19.23
N PRO A 470 -24.37 -2.93 -19.72
CA PRO A 470 -24.45 -1.49 -19.44
C PRO A 470 -24.62 -1.28 -17.93
N GLN A 471 -23.92 -0.28 -17.39
CA GLN A 471 -23.86 -0.03 -15.94
C GLN A 471 -24.35 1.36 -15.55
N TRP A 472 -24.73 1.45 -14.27
CA TRP A 472 -24.79 2.68 -13.49
C TRP A 472 -23.97 2.46 -12.21
N HIS A 473 -23.53 3.54 -11.58
CA HIS A 473 -22.61 3.53 -10.45
C HIS A 473 -23.25 4.09 -9.18
N ALA A 474 -22.65 3.81 -8.03
CA ALA A 474 -23.15 4.29 -6.74
C ALA A 474 -23.23 5.83 -6.66
N ALA A 475 -22.32 6.52 -7.35
CA ALA A 475 -22.33 7.98 -7.46
C ALA A 475 -23.55 8.52 -8.23
N ASP A 476 -24.19 7.70 -9.08
CA ASP A 476 -25.33 8.10 -9.90
C ASP A 476 -26.68 7.94 -9.16
N LEU A 477 -26.68 7.50 -7.89
CA LEU A 477 -27.89 7.09 -7.17
C LEU A 477 -28.99 8.16 -7.20
N ASP A 478 -28.64 9.41 -6.92
CA ASP A 478 -29.61 10.49 -6.80
C ASP A 478 -30.29 10.79 -8.15
N GLU A 479 -29.50 10.80 -9.24
CA GLU A 479 -30.02 10.94 -10.61
C GLU A 479 -30.89 9.73 -10.99
N VAL A 480 -30.44 8.53 -10.65
CA VAL A 480 -31.15 7.28 -10.92
C VAL A 480 -32.51 7.25 -10.21
N GLN A 481 -32.59 7.63 -8.93
CA GLN A 481 -33.86 7.69 -8.21
C GLN A 481 -34.82 8.74 -8.79
N ALA A 482 -34.28 9.84 -9.35
CA ALA A 482 -35.09 10.88 -9.97
C ALA A 482 -35.61 10.51 -11.37
N THR A 483 -34.84 9.72 -12.14
CA THR A 483 -35.06 9.56 -13.59
C THR A 483 -35.45 8.14 -14.03
N ALA A 484 -35.12 7.12 -13.24
CA ALA A 484 -35.29 5.71 -13.60
C ALA A 484 -36.26 4.98 -12.67
N LEU A 485 -36.72 3.81 -13.09
CA LEU A 485 -37.29 2.82 -12.18
C LEU A 485 -36.14 2.04 -11.55
N VAL A 486 -36.02 2.09 -10.22
CA VAL A 486 -35.10 1.23 -9.48
C VAL A 486 -35.74 -0.16 -9.31
N LEU A 487 -35.06 -1.21 -9.78
CA LEU A 487 -35.48 -2.60 -9.68
C LEU A 487 -34.51 -3.39 -8.80
N ASP A 488 -34.98 -3.79 -7.63
CA ASP A 488 -34.26 -4.69 -6.73
C ASP A 488 -34.60 -6.15 -7.06
N VAL A 489 -33.61 -6.91 -7.53
CA VAL A 489 -33.78 -8.32 -7.91
C VAL A 489 -33.27 -9.31 -6.86
N ARG A 490 -33.00 -8.84 -5.64
CA ARG A 490 -32.71 -9.68 -4.47
C ARG A 490 -33.95 -10.44 -4.02
N SER A 491 -33.74 -11.45 -3.19
CA SER A 491 -34.84 -12.19 -2.56
C SER A 491 -35.65 -11.30 -1.63
N ARG A 492 -36.91 -11.68 -1.35
CA ARG A 492 -37.78 -10.96 -0.42
C ARG A 492 -37.20 -10.85 1.00
N GLY A 493 -36.43 -11.85 1.42
CA GLY A 493 -35.74 -11.83 2.73
C GLY A 493 -34.58 -10.84 2.78
N GLU A 494 -33.83 -10.68 1.68
CA GLU A 494 -32.83 -9.62 1.56
C GLU A 494 -33.49 -8.24 1.55
N TRP A 495 -34.55 -8.07 0.76
CA TRP A 495 -35.35 -6.84 0.69
C TRP A 495 -35.86 -6.38 2.06
N ALA A 496 -36.37 -7.32 2.86
CA ALA A 496 -36.90 -7.04 4.19
C ALA A 496 -35.84 -6.53 5.20
N ARG A 497 -34.54 -6.70 4.92
CA ARG A 497 -33.44 -6.21 5.77
C ARG A 497 -32.98 -4.79 5.40
N GLY A 498 -33.54 -4.20 4.36
CA GLY A 498 -33.19 -2.86 3.88
C GLY A 498 -33.17 -2.82 2.36
N HIS A 499 -33.66 -1.72 1.79
CA HIS A 499 -33.78 -1.49 0.35
C HIS A 499 -33.86 0.01 0.05
N LEU A 500 -33.71 0.38 -1.23
CA LEU A 500 -33.89 1.77 -1.66
C LEU A 500 -35.36 2.16 -1.66
N ASP A 501 -35.66 3.35 -1.17
CA ASP A 501 -36.99 3.92 -1.23
C ASP A 501 -37.46 4.06 -2.69
N GLY A 502 -38.73 3.73 -2.92
CA GLY A 502 -39.35 3.75 -4.24
C GLY A 502 -38.92 2.62 -5.19
N ALA A 503 -38.05 1.71 -4.77
CA ALA A 503 -37.66 0.57 -5.60
C ALA A 503 -38.80 -0.47 -5.74
N LEU A 504 -38.82 -1.16 -6.88
CA LEU A 504 -39.67 -2.32 -7.13
C LEU A 504 -38.89 -3.60 -6.81
N ASN A 505 -39.43 -4.50 -5.99
CA ASN A 505 -38.81 -5.81 -5.74
C ASN A 505 -39.42 -6.92 -6.60
N ILE A 506 -38.60 -7.46 -7.51
CA ILE A 506 -38.93 -8.69 -8.25
C ILE A 506 -37.67 -9.57 -8.26
N PRO A 507 -37.63 -10.64 -7.44
CA PRO A 507 -36.49 -11.55 -7.42
C PRO A 507 -36.09 -12.01 -8.83
N HIS A 508 -34.79 -12.06 -9.13
CA HIS A 508 -34.30 -12.39 -10.49
C HIS A 508 -34.83 -13.74 -11.04
N THR A 509 -35.20 -14.68 -10.16
CA THR A 509 -35.80 -15.98 -10.50
C THR A 509 -37.26 -15.88 -10.97
N GLU A 510 -37.97 -14.83 -10.58
CA GLU A 510 -39.36 -14.57 -10.94
C GLU A 510 -39.48 -13.59 -12.13
N LEU A 511 -38.39 -12.86 -12.42
CA LEU A 511 -38.42 -11.73 -13.34
C LEU A 511 -38.94 -12.07 -14.74
N ARG A 512 -38.60 -13.24 -15.29
CA ARG A 512 -38.99 -13.63 -16.65
C ARG A 512 -40.50 -13.68 -16.84
N ASP A 513 -41.23 -14.14 -15.82
CA ASP A 513 -42.69 -14.27 -15.86
C ASP A 513 -43.38 -12.95 -15.49
N ARG A 514 -42.62 -11.97 -14.98
CA ARG A 514 -43.12 -10.70 -14.42
C ARG A 514 -42.53 -9.47 -15.11
N VAL A 515 -41.96 -9.61 -16.32
CA VAL A 515 -41.37 -8.49 -17.07
C VAL A 515 -42.40 -7.40 -17.38
N ASP A 516 -43.67 -7.77 -17.62
CA ASP A 516 -44.73 -6.81 -17.92
C ASP A 516 -45.05 -5.89 -16.72
N GLU A 517 -44.84 -6.36 -15.49
CA GLU A 517 -44.95 -5.53 -14.29
C GLU A 517 -43.85 -4.45 -14.28
N VAL A 518 -42.61 -4.82 -14.64
CA VAL A 518 -41.50 -3.87 -14.78
C VAL A 518 -41.79 -2.87 -15.88
N ARG A 519 -42.26 -3.31 -17.05
CA ARG A 519 -42.59 -2.41 -18.17
C ARG A 519 -43.67 -1.39 -17.76
N THR A 520 -44.70 -1.86 -17.06
CA THR A 520 -45.79 -1.01 -16.58
C THR A 520 -45.29 -0.01 -15.54
N ALA A 521 -44.50 -0.45 -14.56
CA ALA A 521 -43.95 0.42 -13.52
C ALA A 521 -42.93 1.43 -14.07
N ALA A 522 -42.13 1.02 -15.06
CA ALA A 522 -41.14 1.89 -15.69
C ALA A 522 -41.82 3.02 -16.47
N ALA A 523 -42.96 2.75 -17.11
CA ALA A 523 -43.73 3.72 -17.87
C ALA A 523 -42.88 4.49 -18.91
N GLY A 524 -41.94 3.78 -19.56
CA GLY A 524 -41.01 4.33 -20.56
C GLY A 524 -39.71 4.91 -19.99
N ARG A 525 -39.56 4.98 -18.66
CA ARG A 525 -38.28 5.34 -18.03
C ARG A 525 -37.25 4.20 -18.16
N PRO A 526 -35.94 4.51 -18.12
CA PRO A 526 -34.90 3.51 -17.95
C PRO A 526 -35.08 2.70 -16.66
N VAL A 527 -34.53 1.49 -16.62
CA VAL A 527 -34.59 0.59 -15.46
C VAL A 527 -33.19 0.42 -14.85
N ALA A 528 -33.00 0.92 -13.64
CA ALA A 528 -31.78 0.76 -12.87
C ALA A 528 -31.88 -0.48 -11.99
N VAL A 529 -31.19 -1.55 -12.37
CA VAL A 529 -31.27 -2.86 -11.74
C VAL A 529 -30.15 -3.02 -10.71
N HIS A 530 -30.47 -3.49 -9.51
CA HIS A 530 -29.45 -3.90 -8.55
C HIS A 530 -29.77 -5.24 -7.87
N CYS A 531 -28.71 -5.90 -7.39
CA CYS A 531 -28.80 -7.03 -6.48
C CYS A 531 -27.77 -6.86 -5.36
N ALA A 532 -27.41 -7.91 -4.61
CA ALA A 532 -26.36 -7.79 -3.59
C ALA A 532 -24.98 -7.40 -4.17
N SER A 533 -24.52 -8.09 -5.22
CA SER A 533 -23.11 -8.02 -5.67
C SER A 533 -22.92 -7.80 -7.18
N GLY A 534 -23.99 -7.53 -7.92
CA GLY A 534 -23.96 -7.35 -9.39
C GLY A 534 -24.30 -8.60 -10.22
N VAL A 535 -24.10 -9.82 -9.71
CA VAL A 535 -24.28 -11.06 -10.51
C VAL A 535 -25.74 -11.28 -10.93
N ARG A 536 -26.68 -11.24 -9.98
CA ARG A 536 -28.11 -11.48 -10.26
C ARG A 536 -28.73 -10.33 -11.05
N SER A 537 -28.29 -9.10 -10.82
CA SER A 537 -28.77 -7.92 -11.53
C SER A 537 -28.23 -7.86 -12.95
N TYR A 538 -27.03 -8.39 -13.22
CA TYR A 538 -26.57 -8.61 -14.59
C TYR A 538 -27.52 -9.55 -15.36
N ILE A 539 -27.84 -10.71 -14.79
CA ILE A 539 -28.79 -11.67 -15.39
C ILE A 539 -30.13 -10.99 -15.69
N ALA A 540 -30.66 -10.26 -14.71
CA ALA A 540 -31.91 -9.51 -14.85
C ALA A 540 -31.82 -8.43 -15.94
N THR A 541 -30.71 -7.68 -16.00
CA THR A 541 -30.47 -6.66 -17.03
C THR A 541 -30.49 -7.28 -18.43
N ARG A 542 -29.86 -8.44 -18.63
CA ARG A 542 -29.93 -9.16 -19.91
C ARG A 542 -31.35 -9.59 -20.27
N VAL A 543 -32.17 -10.00 -19.30
CA VAL A 543 -33.59 -10.32 -19.52
C VAL A 543 -34.38 -9.09 -19.97
N LEU A 544 -34.17 -7.95 -19.32
CA LEU A 544 -34.88 -6.70 -19.62
C LEU A 544 -34.47 -6.12 -20.98
N LEU A 545 -33.18 -6.11 -21.30
CA LEU A 545 -32.66 -5.69 -22.60
C LEU A 545 -33.25 -6.55 -23.73
N ALA A 546 -33.31 -7.88 -23.55
CA ALA A 546 -33.92 -8.77 -24.52
C ALA A 546 -35.44 -8.55 -24.68
N ALA A 547 -36.10 -8.01 -23.66
CA ALA A 547 -37.51 -7.63 -23.68
C ALA A 547 -37.75 -6.19 -24.20
N GLY A 548 -36.71 -5.52 -24.70
CA GLY A 548 -36.77 -4.18 -25.30
C GLY A 548 -36.81 -3.03 -24.29
N LEU A 549 -36.46 -3.26 -23.03
CA LEU A 549 -36.35 -2.21 -22.00
C LEU A 549 -34.91 -1.68 -21.94
N ASP A 550 -34.76 -0.36 -21.82
CA ASP A 550 -33.47 0.25 -21.47
C ASP A 550 -33.17 -0.05 -20.00
N ALA A 551 -32.16 -0.90 -19.75
CA ALA A 551 -31.85 -1.38 -18.43
C ALA A 551 -30.34 -1.34 -18.17
N ARG A 552 -29.95 -0.97 -16.96
CA ARG A 552 -28.55 -0.86 -16.53
C ARG A 552 -28.33 -1.57 -15.21
N ASN A 553 -27.21 -2.27 -15.08
CA ASN A 553 -26.82 -2.98 -13.87
C ASN A 553 -26.00 -2.09 -12.94
N LEU A 554 -26.31 -2.10 -11.64
CA LEU A 554 -25.46 -1.45 -10.63
C LEU A 554 -24.10 -2.16 -10.54
N SER A 555 -23.02 -1.45 -10.86
CA SER A 555 -21.65 -1.95 -10.67
C SER A 555 -21.43 -2.30 -9.19
N GLY A 556 -20.96 -3.52 -8.90
CA GLY A 556 -20.72 -3.99 -7.53
C GLY A 556 -21.98 -4.27 -6.68
N GLY A 557 -23.16 -3.79 -7.10
CA GLY A 557 -24.43 -4.04 -6.41
C GLY A 557 -24.57 -3.30 -5.07
N TRP A 558 -25.52 -3.75 -4.26
CA TRP A 558 -25.85 -3.19 -2.93
C TRP A 558 -24.64 -3.07 -2.01
N LEU A 559 -23.71 -4.05 -2.05
CA LEU A 559 -22.50 -4.03 -1.21
C LEU A 559 -21.61 -2.81 -1.50
N THR A 560 -21.36 -2.52 -2.78
CA THR A 560 -20.63 -1.30 -3.17
C THR A 560 -21.45 -0.06 -2.83
N LEU A 561 -22.76 -0.09 -3.08
CA LEU A 561 -23.62 1.07 -2.86
C LEU A 561 -23.62 1.52 -1.40
N THR A 562 -23.81 0.60 -0.46
CA THR A 562 -23.84 0.93 0.96
C THR A 562 -22.46 1.25 1.53
N ALA A 563 -21.39 0.77 0.91
CA ALA A 563 -20.05 1.23 1.25
C ALA A 563 -19.87 2.70 0.82
N ALA A 564 -20.28 3.06 -0.39
CA ALA A 564 -20.17 4.42 -0.90
C ALA A 564 -21.19 5.41 -0.28
N ARG A 565 -22.32 4.91 0.21
CA ARG A 565 -23.45 5.66 0.77
C ARG A 565 -23.89 5.01 2.11
N PRO A 566 -23.05 5.11 3.17
CA PRO A 566 -23.31 4.43 4.44
C PRO A 566 -24.59 4.89 5.14
N GLU A 567 -25.09 6.09 4.84
CA GLU A 567 -26.37 6.58 5.34
C GLU A 567 -27.58 5.73 4.89
N LEU A 568 -27.43 4.89 3.86
CA LEU A 568 -28.46 3.94 3.44
C LEU A 568 -28.62 2.74 4.41
N LEU A 569 -27.67 2.54 5.32
CA LEU A 569 -27.72 1.49 6.33
C LEU A 569 -28.35 1.95 7.64
N ASP A 570 -28.46 3.26 7.87
CA ASP A 570 -28.91 3.85 9.13
C ASP A 570 -30.23 4.60 8.91
N PRO A 571 -31.38 4.05 9.30
CA PRO A 571 -32.65 4.75 9.18
C PRO A 571 -32.79 5.69 10.37
N THR A 572 -32.00 6.77 10.44
CA THR A 572 -32.39 7.89 11.29
C THR A 572 -33.68 8.45 10.71
N PRO A 573 -34.82 8.43 11.43
CA PRO A 573 -36.00 9.10 10.94
C PRO A 573 -35.67 10.58 10.81
N GLU A 574 -36.02 11.20 9.68
CA GLU A 574 -36.00 12.65 9.54
C GLU A 574 -36.61 13.27 10.80
N PRO A 575 -36.01 14.33 11.37
CA PRO A 575 -36.69 15.08 12.41
C PRO A 575 -37.98 15.62 11.81
N VAL A 576 -39.11 15.10 12.29
CA VAL A 576 -40.42 15.66 11.97
C VAL A 576 -40.38 17.11 12.48
N ASP A 577 -40.37 18.06 11.53
CA ASP A 577 -40.44 19.48 11.83
C ASP A 577 -41.59 19.75 12.82
N ALA A 578 -41.27 20.53 13.86
CA ALA A 578 -42.15 20.89 14.97
C ALA A 578 -43.28 21.85 14.56
#